data_AF-A0A521HUI2-F1
#
_entry.id   AF-A0A521HUI2-F1
#
_cell.length_a   1.000
_cell.length_b   1.000
_cell.length_c   1.000
_cell.angle_alpha   90.00
_cell.angle_beta   90.00
_cell.angle_gamma   90.00
#
_symmetry.space_group_name_H-M   'P 1'
#
loop_
_entity.id
_entity.type
_entity.pdbx_description
1 polymer ?
#
loop_
_entity_poly.entity_id
_entity_poly.type
_entity_poly.pdbx_seq_one_letter_code
_entity_poly.pdbx_strand_id
1 'polypeptide(L)'
;MRFPLRFLFLLLVASTASAQKAGTPQPPQPPAASAAASPAAAKAGKTPSAAARPQPRPEWRDTTGYRFPAVGKTVADMQNAAHAMRLRDYCADTRVKDEFVRERLTRFSAITGREETCRTLLDY
;
A
#
# COMPACT_ATOMS: atom_id res chain seq x y z
N MET A 1 -15.13 -48.82 39.64
CA MET A 1 -14.65 -47.53 39.09
C MET A 1 -14.48 -46.57 40.26
N ARG A 2 -13.24 -46.17 40.60
CA ARG A 2 -12.91 -45.47 41.86
C ARG A 2 -11.93 -44.33 41.55
N PHE A 3 -12.44 -43.10 41.54
CA PHE A 3 -11.66 -41.86 41.57
C PHE A 3 -11.37 -41.49 43.04
N PRO A 4 -10.12 -41.22 43.43
CA PRO A 4 -9.83 -40.34 44.57
C PRO A 4 -9.47 -38.93 44.06
N LEU A 5 -10.21 -37.87 44.39
CA LEU A 5 -10.37 -37.26 45.73
C LEU A 5 -9.13 -36.45 46.16
N ARG A 6 -9.05 -35.21 45.67
CA ARG A 6 -8.39 -34.05 46.31
C ARG A 6 -9.26 -32.85 45.94
N PHE A 7 -10.48 -32.72 46.49
CA PHE A 7 -10.76 -32.05 47.76
C PHE A 7 -9.74 -30.94 48.08
N LEU A 8 -10.02 -29.71 47.68
CA LEU A 8 -10.87 -28.74 48.39
C LEU A 8 -10.02 -27.93 49.38
N PHE A 9 -9.62 -26.73 48.98
CA PHE A 9 -9.59 -25.58 49.89
C PHE A 9 -9.74 -24.30 49.03
N LEU A 10 -10.98 -23.86 48.79
CA LEU A 10 -11.64 -22.81 49.57
C LEU A 10 -10.82 -21.51 49.62
N LEU A 11 -11.06 -20.64 48.64
CA LEU A 11 -11.05 -19.20 48.87
C LEU A 11 -12.30 -18.61 48.20
N LEU A 12 -13.37 -18.71 48.99
CA LEU A 12 -14.67 -18.12 48.77
C LEU A 12 -14.54 -16.61 48.96
N VAL A 13 -14.50 -15.84 47.87
CA VAL A 13 -14.91 -14.43 47.90
C VAL A 13 -16.16 -14.33 47.04
N ALA A 14 -17.30 -14.34 47.73
CA ALA A 14 -18.57 -13.96 47.18
C ALA A 14 -18.50 -12.47 46.78
N SER A 15 -18.70 -12.18 45.51
CA SER A 15 -19.11 -10.87 45.03
C SER A 15 -20.06 -11.07 43.86
N THR A 16 -21.34 -11.12 44.24
CA THR A 16 -22.53 -10.68 43.49
C THR A 16 -22.43 -10.58 41.97
N ALA A 17 -23.15 -11.49 41.33
CA ALA A 17 -23.57 -11.39 39.93
C ALA A 17 -24.28 -10.05 39.66
N SER A 18 -23.70 -9.24 38.79
CA SER A 18 -24.45 -8.29 37.97
C SER A 18 -24.57 -8.87 36.56
N ALA A 19 -25.81 -8.99 36.09
CA ALA A 19 -26.15 -9.40 34.74
C ALA A 19 -25.52 -8.43 33.72
N GLN A 20 -24.41 -8.85 33.10
CA GLN A 20 -23.84 -8.13 31.96
C GLN A 20 -24.58 -8.59 30.70
N LYS A 21 -25.59 -7.79 30.34
CA LYS A 21 -26.13 -7.74 28.98
C LYS A 21 -24.94 -7.63 28.03
N ALA A 22 -24.81 -8.60 27.13
CA ALA A 22 -23.74 -8.67 26.15
C ALA A 22 -23.62 -7.34 25.39
N GLY A 23 -22.60 -6.57 25.74
CA GLY A 23 -22.12 -5.40 25.02
C GLY A 23 -20.71 -5.71 24.58
N THR A 24 -20.55 -6.01 23.30
CA THR A 24 -19.25 -6.16 22.66
C THR A 24 -18.40 -4.90 22.84
N PRO A 25 -17.09 -5.01 23.12
CA PRO A 25 -16.19 -3.86 23.17
C PRO A 25 -16.11 -3.21 21.78
N GLN A 26 -16.63 -1.98 21.68
CA GLN A 26 -16.48 -1.15 20.49
C GLN A 26 -15.08 -0.52 20.48
N PRO A 27 -14.30 -0.65 19.40
CA PRO A 27 -13.01 0.05 19.27
C PRO A 27 -13.20 1.58 19.33
N PRO A 28 -12.17 2.35 19.73
CA PRO A 28 -12.25 3.80 19.84
C PRO A 28 -12.60 4.42 18.48
N GLN A 29 -13.76 5.08 18.43
CA GLN A 29 -14.20 5.83 17.25
C GLN A 29 -13.33 7.09 17.10
N PRO A 30 -12.89 7.44 15.87
CA PRO A 30 -12.30 8.75 15.61
C PRO A 30 -13.32 9.87 15.92
N PRO A 31 -12.87 11.09 16.26
CA PRO A 31 -13.78 12.19 16.56
C PRO A 31 -14.75 12.40 15.41
N ALA A 32 -16.03 12.54 15.76
CA ALA A 32 -17.12 12.82 14.86
C ALA A 32 -16.74 13.97 13.93
N ALA A 33 -16.64 13.68 12.63
CA ALA A 33 -16.58 14.68 11.60
C ALA A 33 -17.85 15.55 11.73
N SER A 34 -17.68 16.82 12.11
CA SER A 34 -18.72 17.82 11.91
C SER A 34 -19.16 17.73 10.45
N ALA A 35 -20.41 17.34 10.25
CA ALA A 35 -21.11 17.48 8.99
C ALA A 35 -21.26 18.98 8.70
N ALA A 36 -20.19 19.60 8.18
CA ALA A 36 -20.32 20.80 7.39
C ALA A 36 -21.07 20.39 6.13
N ALA A 37 -22.31 20.85 6.01
CA ALA A 37 -23.11 20.73 4.81
C ALA A 37 -22.34 21.37 3.64
N SER A 38 -21.70 20.53 2.81
CA SER A 38 -21.32 20.92 1.46
C SER A 38 -22.61 21.05 0.65
N PRO A 39 -22.95 22.21 0.09
CA PRO A 39 -24.01 22.25 -0.90
C PRO A 39 -23.55 21.40 -2.08
N ALA A 40 -24.38 20.41 -2.41
CA ALA A 40 -24.25 19.63 -3.63
C ALA A 40 -24.10 20.61 -4.80
N ALA A 41 -22.89 20.68 -5.36
CA ALA A 41 -22.69 21.28 -6.67
C ALA A 41 -23.52 20.43 -7.64
N ALA A 42 -24.66 20.99 -8.05
CA ALA A 42 -25.48 20.48 -9.12
C ALA A 42 -24.56 20.08 -10.28
N LYS A 43 -24.78 18.89 -10.84
CA LYS A 43 -24.21 18.49 -12.12
C LYS A 43 -24.76 19.43 -13.20
N ALA A 44 -24.14 20.60 -13.33
CA ALA A 44 -24.27 21.46 -14.49
C ALA A 44 -23.54 20.75 -15.63
N GLY A 45 -24.24 20.61 -16.75
CA GLY A 45 -23.71 19.99 -17.96
C GLY A 45 -22.36 20.59 -18.35
N LYS A 46 -21.46 19.72 -18.84
CA LYS A 46 -20.23 20.14 -19.51
C LYS A 46 -20.59 20.89 -20.79
N THR A 47 -20.80 22.19 -20.69
CA THR A 47 -20.53 23.10 -21.80
C THR A 47 -19.01 23.30 -21.82
N PRO A 48 -18.30 23.16 -22.95
CA PRO A 48 -16.88 23.45 -23.00
C PRO A 48 -16.70 24.95 -22.71
N SER A 49 -16.29 25.24 -21.48
CA SER A 49 -15.84 26.58 -21.10
C SER A 49 -14.65 26.91 -21.97
N ALA A 50 -14.76 27.98 -22.77
CA ALA A 50 -13.65 28.50 -23.53
C ALA A 50 -12.46 28.66 -22.59
N ALA A 51 -11.36 27.94 -22.88
CA ALA A 51 -10.18 27.92 -22.02
C ALA A 51 -9.73 29.37 -21.76
N ALA A 52 -9.92 29.83 -20.52
CA ALA A 52 -9.38 31.10 -20.09
C ALA A 52 -7.87 31.09 -20.39
N ARG A 53 -7.40 32.11 -21.10
CA ARG A 53 -5.97 32.25 -21.38
C ARG A 53 -5.22 32.18 -20.05
N PRO A 54 -4.22 31.29 -19.90
CA PRO A 54 -3.46 31.21 -18.67
C PRO A 54 -2.89 32.58 -18.34
N GLN A 55 -3.22 33.14 -17.18
CA GLN A 55 -2.58 34.36 -16.71
C GLN A 55 -1.07 34.11 -16.59
N PRO A 56 -0.22 35.11 -16.91
CA PRO A 56 1.23 34.97 -16.75
C PRO A 56 1.54 34.53 -15.32
N ARG A 57 2.19 33.38 -15.16
CA ARG A 57 2.66 32.94 -13.84
C ARG A 57 3.76 33.92 -13.39
N PRO A 58 3.78 34.36 -12.11
CA PRO A 58 4.89 35.15 -11.58
C PRO A 58 6.24 34.48 -11.84
N GLU A 59 7.30 35.26 -12.05
CA GLU A 59 8.64 34.75 -12.39
C GLU A 59 9.14 33.69 -11.41
N TRP A 60 8.88 33.86 -10.10
CA TRP A 60 9.27 32.93 -9.05
C TRP A 60 8.50 31.60 -9.08
N ARG A 61 7.41 31.52 -9.85
CA ARG A 61 6.63 30.30 -10.14
C ARG A 61 6.90 29.76 -11.55
N ASP A 62 7.83 30.32 -12.30
CA ASP A 62 8.19 29.80 -13.61
C ASP A 62 9.03 28.53 -13.46
N THR A 63 8.41 27.39 -13.78
CA THR A 63 9.04 26.07 -13.76
C THR A 63 9.46 25.61 -15.15
N THR A 64 9.41 26.47 -16.18
CA THR A 64 9.68 26.09 -17.58
C THR A 64 11.12 25.60 -17.78
N GLY A 65 12.06 26.08 -16.97
CA GLY A 65 13.44 25.57 -16.92
C GLY A 65 13.63 24.30 -16.08
N TYR A 66 12.64 23.89 -15.29
CA TYR A 66 12.74 22.71 -14.43
C TYR A 66 12.13 21.51 -15.11
N ARG A 67 12.97 20.62 -15.66
CA ARG A 67 12.51 19.33 -16.13
C ARG A 67 12.18 18.48 -14.92
N PHE A 68 10.90 18.30 -14.62
CA PHE A 68 10.47 17.27 -13.68
C PHE A 68 10.52 15.93 -14.42
N PRO A 69 11.59 15.11 -14.30
CA PRO A 69 11.47 13.72 -14.73
C PRO A 69 10.23 13.15 -14.03
N ALA A 70 9.45 12.34 -14.75
CA ALA A 70 8.20 11.83 -14.21
C ALA A 70 8.50 11.14 -12.87
N VAL A 71 8.16 11.79 -11.75
CA VAL A 71 8.43 11.29 -10.39
C VAL A 71 7.85 9.88 -10.25
N GLY A 72 6.75 9.60 -10.96
CA GLY A 72 6.17 8.27 -11.07
C GLY A 72 7.14 7.20 -11.61
N LYS A 73 8.00 7.51 -12.59
CA LYS A 73 9.01 6.57 -13.08
C LYS A 73 10.05 6.28 -12.00
N THR A 74 10.60 7.31 -11.36
CA THR A 74 11.57 7.12 -10.27
C THR A 74 10.97 6.34 -9.11
N VAL A 75 9.73 6.65 -8.70
CA VAL A 75 9.03 5.91 -7.65
C VAL A 75 8.80 4.46 -8.05
N ALA A 76 8.34 4.20 -9.28
CA ALA A 76 8.17 2.85 -9.78
C ALA A 76 9.50 2.07 -9.81
N ASP A 77 10.59 2.72 -10.21
CA ASP A 77 11.93 2.10 -10.22
C ASP A 77 12.37 1.75 -8.78
N MET A 78 12.13 2.62 -7.79
CA MET A 78 12.43 2.34 -6.37
C MET A 78 11.54 1.23 -5.79
N GLN A 79 10.26 1.21 -6.13
CA GLN A 79 9.32 0.17 -5.68
C GLN A 79 9.68 -1.22 -6.23
N ASN A 80 10.29 -1.27 -7.43
CA ASN A 80 10.69 -2.52 -8.08
C ASN A 80 12.16 -2.90 -7.83
N ALA A 81 12.93 -2.08 -7.11
CA ALA A 81 14.36 -2.33 -6.89
C ALA A 81 14.63 -3.67 -6.18
N ALA A 82 13.86 -3.99 -5.14
CA ALA A 82 14.00 -5.27 -4.45
C ALA A 82 13.68 -6.47 -5.36
N HIS A 83 12.76 -6.29 -6.32
CA HIS A 83 12.42 -7.35 -7.28
C HIS A 83 13.58 -7.59 -8.26
N ALA A 84 14.22 -6.53 -8.73
CA ALA A 84 15.43 -6.61 -9.56
C ALA A 84 16.59 -7.30 -8.82
N MET A 85 16.81 -6.98 -7.54
CA MET A 85 17.85 -7.63 -6.73
C MET A 85 17.60 -9.13 -6.56
N ARG A 86 16.35 -9.54 -6.32
CA ARG A 86 15.98 -10.96 -6.25
C ARG A 86 16.25 -11.69 -7.57
N LEU A 87 15.94 -11.06 -8.71
CA LEU A 87 16.21 -11.61 -10.04
C LEU A 87 17.71 -11.77 -10.31
N ARG A 88 18.51 -10.80 -9.86
CA ARG A 88 19.97 -10.88 -9.92
C ARG A 88 20.51 -12.09 -9.14
N ASP A 89 19.98 -12.37 -7.95
CA ASP A 89 20.34 -13.59 -7.20
C ASP A 89 20.04 -14.86 -7.99
N TYR A 90 18.88 -14.93 -8.65
CA TYR A 90 18.53 -16.10 -9.47
C TYR A 90 19.41 -16.25 -10.71
N CYS A 91 19.82 -15.13 -11.32
CA CYS A 91 20.76 -15.14 -12.44
C CYS A 91 22.18 -15.57 -12.01
N ALA A 92 22.56 -15.34 -10.76
CA ALA A 92 23.87 -15.75 -10.22
C ALA A 92 23.90 -17.21 -9.74
N ASP A 93 22.75 -17.80 -9.44
CA ASP A 93 22.66 -19.17 -8.91
C ASP A 93 22.48 -20.20 -10.04
N THR A 94 23.54 -20.98 -10.31
CA THR A 94 23.54 -22.04 -11.33
C THR A 94 22.60 -23.21 -11.01
N ARG A 95 22.07 -23.29 -9.78
CA ARG A 95 21.13 -24.33 -9.37
C ARG A 95 19.70 -24.01 -9.82
N VAL A 96 19.43 -22.75 -10.17
CA VAL A 96 18.12 -22.30 -10.65
C VAL A 96 17.99 -22.63 -12.13
N LYS A 97 16.83 -23.15 -12.55
CA LYS A 97 16.59 -23.51 -13.95
C LYS A 97 16.42 -22.26 -14.82
N ASP A 98 17.03 -22.25 -16.00
CA ASP A 98 16.95 -21.13 -16.95
C ASP A 98 15.53 -20.76 -17.38
N GLU A 99 14.64 -21.75 -17.53
CA GLU A 99 13.22 -21.50 -17.86
C GLU A 99 12.53 -20.69 -16.77
N PHE A 100 12.83 -20.97 -15.49
CA PHE A 100 12.28 -20.22 -14.37
C PHE A 100 12.76 -18.77 -14.42
N VAL A 101 14.06 -18.55 -14.66
CA VAL A 101 14.61 -17.19 -14.75
C VAL A 101 13.99 -16.41 -15.91
N ARG A 102 13.82 -17.04 -17.07
CA ARG A 102 13.15 -16.44 -18.24
C ARG A 102 11.69 -16.05 -17.96
N GLU A 103 10.94 -16.88 -17.26
CA GLU A 103 9.56 -16.56 -16.86
C GLU A 103 9.54 -15.32 -15.94
N ARG A 104 10.45 -15.28 -14.95
CA ARG A 104 10.54 -14.16 -14.01
C ARG A 104 10.95 -12.86 -14.69
N LEU A 105 11.91 -12.92 -15.62
CA LEU A 105 12.32 -11.76 -16.42
C LEU A 105 11.18 -11.24 -17.28
N THR A 106 10.48 -12.12 -17.99
CA THR A 106 9.30 -11.74 -18.79
C THR A 106 8.25 -11.02 -17.95
N ARG A 107 7.97 -11.53 -16.74
CA ARG A 107 7.03 -10.89 -15.81
C ARG A 107 7.54 -9.55 -15.29
N PHE A 108 8.84 -9.43 -15.03
CA PHE A 108 9.45 -8.17 -14.63
C PHE A 108 9.35 -7.11 -15.74
N SER A 109 9.62 -7.50 -16.99
CA SER A 109 9.44 -6.63 -18.16
C SER A 109 7.99 -6.16 -18.30
N ALA A 110 7.02 -7.06 -18.09
CA ALA A 110 5.60 -6.71 -18.16
C ALA A 110 5.17 -5.70 -17.09
N ILE A 111 5.76 -5.75 -15.90
CA ILE A 111 5.43 -4.83 -14.79
C ILE A 111 6.11 -3.48 -14.96
N THR A 112 7.38 -3.47 -15.36
CA THR A 112 8.23 -2.27 -15.36
C THR A 112 8.30 -1.57 -16.71
N GLY A 113 7.90 -2.25 -17.78
CA GLY A 113 8.06 -1.79 -19.16
C GLY A 113 9.52 -1.75 -19.64
N ARG A 114 10.44 -2.39 -18.91
CA ARG A 114 11.87 -2.46 -19.24
C ARG A 114 12.25 -3.88 -19.61
N GLU A 115 12.97 -4.04 -20.73
CA GLU A 115 13.55 -5.32 -21.08
C GLU A 115 14.88 -5.53 -20.34
N GLU A 116 14.89 -6.51 -19.44
CA GLU A 116 16.06 -6.89 -18.67
C GLU A 116 16.56 -8.28 -19.05
N THR A 117 17.87 -8.48 -18.94
CA THR A 117 18.53 -9.76 -19.12
C THR A 117 19.35 -10.07 -17.87
N CYS A 118 19.76 -11.34 -17.69
CA CYS A 118 20.69 -11.65 -16.61
C CYS A 118 22.00 -10.83 -16.68
N ARG A 119 22.46 -10.50 -17.90
CA ARG A 119 23.63 -9.64 -18.06
C ARG A 119 23.38 -8.23 -17.53
N THR A 120 22.30 -7.57 -17.96
CA THR A 120 22.00 -6.20 -17.51
C THR A 120 21.74 -6.14 -16.01
N LEU A 121 21.15 -7.19 -15.43
CA LEU A 121 20.93 -7.30 -13.99
C LEU A 121 22.21 -7.51 -13.19
N LEU A 122 23.21 -8.21 -13.74
CA LEU A 122 24.50 -8.45 -13.08
C LEU A 122 25.44 -7.24 -13.20
N ASP A 123 25.24 -6.37 -14.19
CA ASP A 123 26.02 -5.14 -14.41
C ASP A 123 25.61 -3.96 -13.50
N TYR A 124 24.52 -4.09 -12.73
CA TYR A 124 24.06 -3.10 -11.74
C TYR A 124 24.93 -3.08 -10.48
#